data_AF-A0A834SL19-F1
#
_entry.id   AF-A0A834SL19-F1
#
_cell.length_a   1.000
_cell.length_b   1.000
_cell.length_c   1.000
_cell.angle_alpha   90.00
_cell.angle_beta   90.00
_cell.angle_gamma   90.00
#
_symmetry.space_group_name_H-M   'P 1'
#
loop_
_entity.id
_entity.type
_entity.pdbx_description
1 polymer ?
#
loop_
_entity_poly.entity_id
_entity_poly.type
_entity_poly.pdbx_seq_one_letter_code
_entity_poly.pdbx_strand_id
1 'polypeptide(L)'
;MIDYGGKMPELRHHLCSLLKLCHKQSPIFEHLKVMIIQDMIYLVHVRGLAEHVRSTLNSESQFLFVDLEQEPPKMITQIEESQLVMQFISIQKLFSSFFLDEGMDNPSSQGTEYMDHSKSTSSQHFASQSTECIDLSECMEGTEVTVPTLNGWLLGYPVVYLFGKEHIADAIYNLSTKYLHIYQISVCRNSTFKKGSQAEELLSFTAPYNLSTRGSNEQWAVSFLAHMRAKLERCAYAWKFLKMEVDECHPQAIVL
;
A
#
# COMPACT_ATOMS: atom_id res chain seq x y z
N MET A 1 -4.94 9.56 4.04
CA MET A 1 -5.88 10.33 4.89
C MET A 1 -7.29 9.94 4.45
N ILE A 2 -8.20 9.73 5.40
CA ILE A 2 -9.63 9.46 5.13
C ILE A 2 -10.39 10.79 5.18
N ASP A 3 -11.28 11.02 4.23
CA ASP A 3 -12.21 12.15 4.28
C ASP A 3 -13.51 11.78 5.00
N TYR A 4 -13.63 12.17 6.27
CA TYR A 4 -14.86 11.98 7.05
C TYR A 4 -15.89 13.10 6.85
N GLY A 5 -15.55 14.19 6.14
CA GLY A 5 -16.33 15.44 6.13
C GLY A 5 -16.79 15.91 4.75
N GLY A 6 -16.57 15.12 3.69
CA GLY A 6 -16.84 15.54 2.31
C GLY A 6 -15.91 16.66 1.83
N LYS A 7 -14.74 16.79 2.45
CA LYS A 7 -13.73 17.82 2.18
C LYS A 7 -12.68 17.38 1.16
N MET A 8 -12.84 16.22 0.54
CA MET A 8 -11.92 15.65 -0.44
C MET A 8 -11.60 16.61 -1.59
N PRO A 9 -12.56 17.35 -2.19
CA PRO A 9 -12.24 18.28 -3.28
C PRO A 9 -11.30 19.41 -2.83
N GLU A 10 -11.55 19.98 -1.63
CA GLU A 10 -10.73 21.04 -1.03
C GLU A 10 -9.34 20.51 -0.67
N LEU A 11 -9.28 19.34 -0.02
CA LEU A 11 -8.03 18.69 0.37
C LEU A 11 -7.16 18.32 -0.83
N ARG A 12 -7.77 17.73 -1.88
CA ARG A 12 -7.12 17.46 -3.17
C ARG A 12 -6.53 18.74 -3.75
N HIS A 13 -7.32 19.83 -3.81
CA HIS A 13 -6.87 21.09 -4.37
C HIS A 13 -5.67 21.67 -3.61
N HIS A 14 -5.73 21.69 -2.28
CA HIS A 14 -4.63 22.19 -1.44
C HIS A 14 -3.36 21.34 -1.57
N LEU A 15 -3.48 20.01 -1.53
CA LEU A 15 -2.33 19.12 -1.68
C LEU A 15 -1.68 19.21 -3.06
N CYS A 16 -2.48 19.27 -4.12
CA CYS A 16 -1.96 19.47 -5.47
C CYS A 16 -1.26 20.84 -5.62
N SER A 17 -1.82 21.88 -5.02
CA SER A 17 -1.21 23.22 -5.04
C SER A 17 0.11 23.25 -4.28
N LEU A 18 0.17 22.59 -3.11
CA LEU A 18 1.41 22.41 -2.35
C LEU A 18 2.46 21.65 -3.16
N LEU A 19 2.09 20.53 -3.79
CA LEU A 19 3.00 19.74 -4.61
C LEU A 19 3.57 20.55 -5.78
N LYS A 20 2.73 21.34 -6.46
CA LYS A 20 3.19 22.25 -7.53
C LYS A 20 4.25 23.23 -7.04
N LEU A 21 4.14 23.73 -5.80
CA LEU A 21 5.15 24.59 -5.20
C LEU A 21 6.43 23.80 -4.88
N CYS A 22 6.30 22.59 -4.33
CA CYS A 22 7.43 21.71 -4.04
C CYS A 22 8.21 21.34 -5.31
N HIS A 23 7.53 20.95 -6.40
CA HIS A 23 8.12 20.62 -7.70
C HIS A 23 8.93 21.79 -8.27
N LYS A 24 8.48 23.03 -8.08
CA LYS A 24 9.22 24.22 -8.50
C LYS A 24 10.46 24.50 -7.66
N GLN A 25 10.46 24.11 -6.39
CA GLN A 25 11.56 24.37 -5.47
C GLN A 25 12.67 23.32 -5.55
N SER A 26 12.33 22.05 -5.76
CA SER A 26 13.33 20.99 -5.76
C SER A 26 12.91 19.79 -6.61
N PRO A 27 13.82 19.25 -7.45
CA PRO A 27 13.55 18.08 -8.28
C PRO A 27 13.33 16.80 -7.46
N ILE A 28 13.72 16.76 -6.18
CA ILE A 28 13.45 15.60 -5.29
C ILE A 28 11.96 15.25 -5.19
N PHE A 29 11.09 16.24 -5.43
CA PHE A 29 9.64 16.04 -5.32
C PHE A 29 8.98 15.63 -6.63
N GLU A 30 9.71 15.59 -7.75
CA GLU A 30 9.17 15.33 -9.10
C GLU A 30 8.27 14.07 -9.14
N HIS A 31 8.70 13.00 -8.49
CA HIS A 31 7.97 11.73 -8.47
C HIS A 31 6.87 11.66 -7.40
N LEU A 32 6.66 12.72 -6.61
CA LEU A 32 5.53 12.78 -5.68
C LEU A 32 4.26 13.23 -6.38
N LYS A 33 3.20 12.45 -6.22
CA LYS A 33 1.85 12.76 -6.69
C LYS A 33 0.82 12.54 -5.59
N VAL A 34 -0.31 13.25 -5.72
CA VAL A 34 -1.52 12.94 -4.98
C VAL A 34 -2.21 11.77 -5.67
N MET A 35 -2.61 10.75 -4.92
CA MET A 35 -3.41 9.63 -5.41
C MET A 35 -4.72 9.57 -4.63
N ILE A 36 -5.83 9.34 -5.31
CA ILE A 36 -7.17 9.24 -4.70
C ILE A 36 -7.76 7.88 -5.02
N ILE A 37 -8.38 7.27 -4.02
CA ILE A 37 -9.12 6.01 -4.15
C ILE A 37 -10.34 6.10 -3.24
N GLN A 38 -11.54 6.25 -3.83
CA GLN A 38 -12.76 6.49 -3.09
C GLN A 38 -12.57 7.65 -2.09
N ASP A 39 -12.86 7.43 -0.81
CA ASP A 39 -12.75 8.45 0.25
C ASP A 39 -11.34 8.59 0.83
N MET A 40 -10.34 8.00 0.16
CA MET A 40 -8.93 8.04 0.57
C MET A 40 -8.07 8.89 -0.33
N ILE A 41 -7.19 9.67 0.29
CA ILE A 41 -6.14 10.42 -0.38
C ILE A 41 -4.75 10.05 0.16
N TYR A 42 -3.82 9.86 -0.76
CA TYR A 42 -2.45 9.44 -0.50
C TYR A 42 -1.47 10.43 -1.14
N LEU A 43 -0.33 10.59 -0.50
CA LEU A 43 0.84 11.19 -1.10
C LEU A 43 1.79 10.05 -1.47
N VAL A 44 2.01 9.82 -2.76
CA VAL A 44 2.74 8.65 -3.25
C VAL A 44 3.97 9.04 -4.06
N HIS A 45 5.04 8.27 -3.91
CA HIS A 45 6.18 8.32 -4.80
C HIS A 45 5.95 7.33 -5.95
N VAL A 46 5.64 7.83 -7.15
CA VAL A 46 5.11 7.02 -8.25
C VAL A 46 6.04 5.88 -8.67
N ARG A 47 7.36 6.12 -8.70
CA ARG A 47 8.34 5.08 -9.02
C ARG A 47 8.41 3.99 -7.94
N GLY A 48 8.29 4.41 -6.68
CA GLY A 48 8.33 3.47 -5.55
C GLY A 48 7.08 2.61 -5.50
N LEU A 49 5.92 3.20 -5.83
CA LEU A 49 4.66 2.48 -5.97
C LEU A 49 4.71 1.52 -7.17
N ALA A 50 5.27 1.94 -8.31
CA ALA A 50 5.43 1.08 -9.48
C ALA A 50 6.32 -0.15 -9.19
N GLU A 51 7.43 0.04 -8.48
CA GLU A 51 8.29 -1.05 -8.00
C GLU A 51 7.54 -1.98 -7.05
N HIS A 52 6.77 -1.42 -6.11
CA HIS A 52 5.96 -2.20 -5.16
C HIS A 52 4.92 -3.07 -5.87
N VAL A 53 4.15 -2.49 -6.79
CA VAL A 53 3.14 -3.21 -7.59
C VAL A 53 3.78 -4.33 -8.38
N ARG A 54 4.91 -4.06 -9.05
CA ARG A 54 5.66 -5.05 -9.83
C ARG A 54 6.17 -6.20 -8.95
N SER A 55 6.79 -5.88 -7.82
CA SER A 55 7.29 -6.90 -6.88
C SER A 55 6.18 -7.77 -6.31
N THR A 56 4.98 -7.21 -6.12
CA THR A 56 3.81 -7.95 -5.67
C THR A 56 3.31 -8.91 -6.74
N LEU A 57 3.14 -8.42 -7.98
CA LEU A 57 2.64 -9.23 -9.10
C LEU A 57 3.61 -10.34 -9.51
N ASN A 58 4.91 -10.11 -9.38
CA ASN A 58 5.95 -11.11 -9.63
C ASN A 58 6.14 -12.09 -8.45
N SER A 59 5.35 -11.96 -7.39
CA SER A 59 5.47 -12.77 -6.16
C SER A 59 6.83 -12.66 -5.46
N GLU A 60 7.59 -11.58 -5.70
CA GLU A 60 8.82 -11.27 -4.97
C GLU A 60 8.51 -10.81 -3.53
N SER A 61 7.34 -10.20 -3.33
CA SER A 61 6.79 -9.88 -2.00
C SER A 61 5.62 -10.83 -1.70
N GLN A 62 5.78 -11.68 -0.69
CA GLN A 62 4.73 -12.61 -0.27
C GLN A 62 3.80 -11.94 0.75
N PHE A 63 2.53 -11.79 0.40
CA PHE A 63 1.48 -11.32 1.30
C PHE A 63 0.75 -12.50 1.93
N LEU A 64 0.42 -12.37 3.20
CA LEU A 64 -0.45 -13.29 3.90
C LEU A 64 -1.86 -12.70 3.94
N PHE A 65 -2.77 -13.38 3.27
CA PHE A 65 -4.17 -13.02 3.26
C PHE A 65 -4.88 -13.68 4.44
N VAL A 66 -5.58 -12.86 5.22
CA VAL A 66 -6.38 -13.32 6.35
C VAL A 66 -7.84 -12.99 6.08
N ASP A 67 -8.64 -14.03 5.97
CA ASP A 67 -10.09 -13.97 5.82
C ASP A 67 -10.73 -13.62 7.17
N LEU A 68 -11.42 -12.47 7.18
CA LEU A 68 -12.15 -11.95 8.32
C LEU A 68 -13.67 -12.22 8.25
N GLU A 69 -14.17 -12.85 7.19
CA GLU A 69 -15.57 -13.27 7.09
C GLU A 69 -15.84 -14.51 7.96
N GLN A 70 -14.80 -15.31 8.20
CA GLN A 70 -14.88 -16.54 8.96
C GLN A 70 -14.62 -16.31 10.45
N GLU A 71 -15.38 -17.00 11.30
CA GLU A 71 -15.08 -17.12 12.73
C GLU A 71 -14.60 -18.54 13.08
N PRO A 72 -13.38 -18.71 13.63
CA PRO A 72 -12.34 -17.70 13.81
C PRO A 72 -11.69 -17.29 12.48
N PRO A 73 -11.02 -16.12 12.40
CA PRO A 73 -10.28 -15.69 11.22
C PRO A 73 -9.26 -16.73 10.76
N LYS A 74 -9.11 -16.88 9.44
CA LYS A 74 -8.26 -17.91 8.82
C LYS A 74 -7.31 -17.31 7.80
N MET A 75 -6.14 -17.92 7.68
CA MET A 75 -5.23 -17.61 6.59
C MET A 75 -5.71 -18.28 5.30
N ILE A 76 -5.74 -17.54 4.20
CA ILE A 76 -6.07 -18.09 2.88
C ILE A 76 -4.84 -18.83 2.36
N THR A 77 -4.95 -20.14 2.21
CA THR A 77 -3.86 -21.02 1.73
C THR A 77 -3.94 -21.31 0.24
N GLN A 78 -5.14 -21.24 -0.35
CA GLN A 78 -5.41 -21.45 -1.77
C GLN A 78 -5.98 -20.17 -2.37
N ILE A 79 -5.11 -19.41 -3.04
CA ILE A 79 -5.47 -18.10 -3.60
C ILE A 79 -6.47 -18.26 -4.74
N GLU A 80 -6.37 -19.35 -5.50
CA GLU A 80 -7.17 -19.65 -6.69
C GLU A 80 -8.64 -19.91 -6.36
N GLU A 81 -8.95 -20.31 -5.13
CA GLU A 81 -10.32 -20.59 -4.67
C GLU A 81 -11.03 -19.34 -4.15
N SER A 82 -10.28 -18.27 -3.81
CA SER A 82 -10.87 -17.05 -3.26
C SER A 82 -11.21 -16.04 -4.36
N GLN A 83 -12.51 -15.84 -4.60
CA GLN A 83 -13.01 -14.83 -5.54
C GLN A 83 -12.53 -13.42 -5.16
N LEU A 84 -12.47 -13.09 -3.86
CA LEU A 84 -11.97 -11.79 -3.38
C LEU A 84 -10.49 -11.59 -3.71
N VAL A 85 -9.66 -12.62 -3.52
CA VAL A 85 -8.24 -12.52 -3.89
C VAL A 85 -8.08 -12.34 -5.40
N MET A 86 -8.89 -13.03 -6.21
CA MET A 86 -8.87 -12.87 -7.68
C MET A 86 -9.27 -11.46 -8.13
N GLN A 87 -10.30 -10.87 -7.51
CA GLN A 87 -10.66 -9.46 -7.75
C GLN A 87 -9.52 -8.53 -7.32
N PHE A 88 -8.93 -8.79 -6.16
CA PHE A 88 -7.81 -8.03 -5.64
C PHE A 88 -6.58 -8.06 -6.58
N ILE A 89 -6.21 -9.23 -7.09
CA ILE A 89 -5.15 -9.38 -8.11
C ILE A 89 -5.51 -8.60 -9.39
N SER A 90 -6.78 -8.59 -9.79
CA SER A 90 -7.24 -7.82 -10.96
C SER A 90 -7.06 -6.32 -10.74
N ILE A 91 -7.33 -5.81 -9.53
CA ILE A 91 -7.05 -4.42 -9.14
C ILE A 91 -5.54 -4.15 -9.20
N GLN A 92 -4.70 -5.05 -8.69
CA GLN A 92 -3.23 -4.89 -8.75
C GLN A 92 -2.72 -4.79 -10.19
N LYS A 93 -3.26 -5.60 -11.11
CA LYS A 93 -2.94 -5.53 -12.55
C LYS A 93 -3.39 -4.21 -13.16
N LEU A 94 -4.57 -3.74 -12.79
CA LEU A 94 -5.08 -2.44 -13.23
C LEU A 94 -4.18 -1.31 -12.73
N PHE A 95 -3.78 -1.33 -11.45
CA PHE A 95 -2.78 -0.41 -10.89
C PHE A 95 -1.48 -0.45 -11.70
N SER A 96 -0.97 -1.65 -12.02
CA SER A 96 0.24 -1.79 -12.83
C SER A 96 0.12 -1.03 -14.15
N SER A 97 -1.05 -1.05 -14.80
CA SER A 97 -1.26 -0.38 -16.08
C SER A 97 -1.11 1.15 -16.01
N PHE A 98 -1.41 1.77 -14.86
CA PHE A 98 -1.24 3.21 -14.64
C PHE A 98 0.23 3.63 -14.47
N PHE A 99 1.11 2.69 -14.11
CA PHE A 99 2.52 2.97 -13.83
C PHE A 99 3.47 2.34 -14.85
N LEU A 100 2.96 1.90 -16.02
CA LEU A 100 3.77 1.29 -17.08
C LEU A 100 4.66 2.29 -17.84
N ASP A 101 4.45 3.60 -17.67
CA ASP A 101 5.03 4.60 -18.56
C ASP A 101 5.82 5.69 -17.79
N GLU A 102 7.05 5.34 -17.39
CA GLU A 102 8.11 6.32 -17.14
C GLU A 102 9.48 5.66 -17.39
N GLY A 103 9.84 5.54 -18.67
CA GLY A 103 11.21 5.51 -19.17
C GLY A 103 12.17 4.49 -18.54
N MET A 104 12.03 3.22 -18.91
CA MET A 104 13.25 2.44 -19.15
C MET A 104 13.85 2.94 -20.47
N ASP A 105 14.75 3.92 -20.38
CA ASP A 105 15.68 4.22 -21.47
C ASP A 105 16.49 2.95 -21.73
N ASN A 106 16.02 2.12 -22.66
CA ASN A 106 16.87 1.17 -23.35
C ASN A 106 17.67 1.97 -24.39
N PRO A 107 19.01 2.03 -24.30
CA PRO A 107 19.82 2.67 -25.33
C PRO A 107 20.00 1.70 -26.50
N SER A 108 18.92 1.31 -27.18
CA SER A 108 19.03 0.46 -28.38
C SER A 108 17.75 0.37 -29.21
N SER A 109 17.44 1.42 -29.97
CA SER A 109 16.72 1.27 -31.24
C SER A 109 16.75 2.57 -32.05
N GLN A 110 17.82 2.73 -32.81
CA GLN A 110 17.78 3.56 -34.00
C GLN A 110 16.83 2.93 -35.04
N GLY A 111 15.98 3.78 -35.63
CA GLY A 111 15.49 3.62 -36.99
C GLY A 111 14.14 2.91 -37.15
N THR A 112 13.11 3.67 -37.52
CA THR A 112 12.58 3.75 -38.90
C THR A 112 11.12 4.24 -38.82
N GLU A 113 10.86 5.41 -39.41
CA GLU A 113 9.51 5.91 -39.69
C GLU A 113 8.78 4.94 -40.63
N TYR A 114 7.49 4.63 -40.41
CA TYR A 114 6.46 4.53 -41.45
C TYR A 114 5.06 4.33 -40.84
N MET A 115 4.08 4.88 -41.56
CA MET A 115 2.69 5.20 -41.26
C MET A 115 1.71 4.02 -41.06
N ASP A 116 0.81 4.21 -40.08
CA ASP A 116 -0.67 4.18 -40.18
C ASP A 116 -1.54 2.91 -39.92
N HIS A 117 -2.65 3.20 -39.22
CA HIS A 117 -3.92 2.52 -39.01
C HIS A 117 -4.00 1.13 -38.35
N SER A 118 -4.23 1.14 -37.03
CA SER A 118 -5.37 0.40 -36.45
C SER A 118 -5.84 1.05 -35.14
N LYS A 119 -7.12 1.38 -35.07
CA LYS A 119 -7.80 1.85 -33.85
C LYS A 119 -7.76 0.75 -32.79
N SER A 120 -6.90 0.87 -31.79
CA SER A 120 -7.02 0.12 -30.54
C SER A 120 -7.92 0.92 -29.59
N THR A 121 -9.17 0.49 -29.50
CA THR A 121 -10.22 1.09 -28.67
C THR A 121 -10.06 0.68 -27.19
N SER A 122 -8.91 0.95 -26.57
CA SER A 122 -8.72 0.68 -25.12
C SER A 122 -7.94 1.75 -24.34
N SER A 123 -7.54 2.86 -24.97
CA SER A 123 -6.79 3.93 -24.30
C SER A 123 -7.55 5.26 -24.19
N GLN A 124 -8.83 5.31 -24.54
CA GLN A 124 -9.60 6.56 -24.64
C GLN A 124 -10.27 7.05 -23.34
N HIS A 125 -10.17 6.36 -22.20
CA HIS A 125 -10.86 6.77 -20.97
C HIS A 125 -10.06 7.64 -20.00
N PHE A 126 -8.75 7.82 -20.16
CA PHE A 126 -7.92 8.38 -19.07
C PHE A 126 -7.27 9.75 -19.34
N ALA A 127 -7.71 10.46 -20.38
CA ALA A 127 -7.12 11.72 -20.84
C ALA A 127 -7.41 12.96 -19.95
N SER A 128 -7.80 12.81 -18.68
CA SER A 128 -8.18 13.93 -17.80
C SER A 128 -7.50 13.94 -16.43
N GLN A 129 -6.40 13.21 -16.24
CA GLN A 129 -5.61 13.32 -15.00
C GLN A 129 -4.67 14.53 -15.07
N SER A 130 -4.74 15.42 -14.06
CA SER A 130 -3.74 16.48 -13.89
C SER A 130 -2.38 15.85 -13.59
N THR A 131 -1.29 16.47 -14.03
CA THR A 131 0.09 16.00 -13.81
C THR A 131 0.40 15.60 -12.36
N GLU A 132 -0.23 16.24 -11.38
CA GLU A 132 0.04 16.04 -9.95
C GLU A 132 -0.96 15.13 -9.21
N CYS A 133 -2.05 14.71 -9.86
CA CYS A 133 -3.12 13.93 -9.21
C CYS A 133 -3.54 12.72 -10.06
N ILE A 134 -3.49 11.54 -9.45
CA ILE A 134 -3.96 10.28 -10.01
C ILE A 134 -5.26 9.91 -9.28
N ASP A 135 -6.32 9.63 -10.02
CA ASP A 135 -7.57 9.10 -9.46
C ASP A 135 -7.73 7.66 -9.90
N LEU A 136 -7.75 6.74 -8.93
CA LEU A 136 -7.91 5.31 -9.15
C LEU A 136 -9.20 4.79 -8.50
N SER A 137 -10.15 5.67 -8.19
CA SER A 137 -11.43 5.29 -7.58
C SER A 137 -12.23 4.31 -8.46
N GLU A 138 -12.17 4.49 -9.77
CA GLU A 138 -12.79 3.59 -10.76
C GLU A 138 -12.24 2.15 -10.69
N CYS A 139 -11.00 1.95 -10.22
CA CYS A 139 -10.43 0.61 -10.06
C CYS A 139 -11.19 -0.24 -9.03
N MET A 140 -11.91 0.41 -8.12
CA MET A 140 -12.67 -0.23 -7.07
C MET A 140 -14.17 -0.39 -7.41
N GLU A 141 -14.61 0.16 -8.54
CA GLU A 141 -16.01 0.11 -8.97
C GLU A 141 -16.41 -1.32 -9.36
N GLY A 142 -17.57 -1.77 -8.88
CA GLY A 142 -18.07 -3.12 -9.18
C GLY A 142 -17.30 -4.28 -8.54
N THR A 143 -16.33 -4.01 -7.66
CA THR A 143 -15.60 -5.06 -6.91
C THR A 143 -16.12 -5.19 -5.48
N GLU A 144 -15.93 -6.36 -4.86
CA GLU A 144 -16.20 -6.60 -3.43
C GLU A 144 -15.00 -6.28 -2.55
N VAL A 145 -13.85 -5.96 -3.15
CA VAL A 145 -12.64 -5.57 -2.42
C VAL A 145 -12.90 -4.27 -1.66
N THR A 146 -12.53 -4.26 -0.39
CA THR A 146 -12.72 -3.11 0.49
C THR A 146 -11.46 -2.23 0.55
N VAL A 147 -11.66 -0.95 0.89
CA VAL A 147 -10.54 0.00 1.07
C VAL A 147 -9.55 -0.47 2.16
N PRO A 148 -9.97 -1.04 3.30
CA PRO A 148 -9.06 -1.62 4.27
C PRO A 148 -8.11 -2.68 3.70
N THR A 149 -8.60 -3.60 2.87
CA THR A 149 -7.76 -4.57 2.15
C THR A 149 -6.70 -3.86 1.32
N LEU A 150 -7.12 -2.88 0.52
CA LEU A 150 -6.24 -2.14 -0.37
C LEU A 150 -5.18 -1.35 0.42
N ASN A 151 -5.57 -0.73 1.53
CA ASN A 151 -4.66 -0.01 2.43
C ASN A 151 -3.56 -0.91 2.97
N GLY A 152 -3.92 -2.11 3.44
CA GLY A 152 -2.94 -3.07 3.96
C GLY A 152 -1.86 -3.38 2.91
N TRP A 153 -2.28 -3.57 1.66
CA TRP A 153 -1.35 -3.78 0.55
C TRP A 153 -0.56 -2.53 0.15
N LEU A 154 -1.19 -1.37 0.03
CA LEU A 154 -0.52 -0.11 -0.36
C LEU A 154 0.52 0.34 0.66
N LEU A 155 0.28 0.08 1.95
CA LEU A 155 1.24 0.32 3.03
C LEU A 155 2.33 -0.76 3.10
N GLY A 156 2.21 -1.83 2.31
CA GLY A 156 3.18 -2.92 2.23
C GLY A 156 3.19 -3.80 3.48
N TYR A 157 2.06 -3.95 4.16
CA TYR A 157 1.97 -4.85 5.31
C TYR A 157 2.10 -6.31 4.88
N PRO A 158 2.80 -7.14 5.67
CA PRO A 158 2.95 -8.56 5.34
C PRO A 158 1.64 -9.34 5.56
N VAL A 159 0.73 -8.82 6.38
CA VAL A 159 -0.59 -9.39 6.64
C VAL A 159 -1.64 -8.43 6.10
N VAL A 160 -2.50 -8.94 5.20
CA VAL A 160 -3.58 -8.19 4.55
C VAL A 160 -4.90 -8.85 4.89
N TYR A 161 -5.79 -8.09 5.52
CA TYR A 161 -7.14 -8.55 5.82
C TYR A 161 -8.02 -8.53 4.57
N LEU A 162 -8.85 -9.55 4.43
CA LEU A 162 -9.83 -9.70 3.37
C LEU A 162 -11.21 -9.96 3.94
N PHE A 163 -12.17 -9.24 3.38
CA PHE A 163 -13.60 -9.39 3.60
C PHE A 163 -14.32 -8.59 2.51
N GLY A 164 -15.49 -9.06 2.09
CA GLY A 164 -16.37 -8.39 1.16
C GLY A 164 -17.15 -7.24 1.81
N LYS A 165 -17.80 -6.41 0.99
CA LYS A 165 -18.56 -5.25 1.47
C LYS A 165 -19.76 -5.68 2.32
N GLU A 166 -20.35 -6.84 2.04
CA GLU A 166 -21.46 -7.41 2.80
C GLU A 166 -21.03 -7.94 4.19
N HIS A 167 -19.73 -8.23 4.38
CA HIS A 167 -19.17 -8.83 5.59
C HIS A 167 -18.43 -7.84 6.49
N ILE A 168 -18.66 -6.53 6.32
CA ILE A 168 -18.02 -5.50 7.15
C ILE A 168 -18.33 -5.71 8.64
N ALA A 169 -19.57 -6.07 8.99
CA ALA A 169 -19.96 -6.31 10.37
C ALA A 169 -19.22 -7.51 10.98
N ASP A 170 -19.11 -8.61 10.22
CA ASP A 170 -18.39 -9.82 10.63
C ASP A 170 -16.90 -9.51 10.84
N ALA A 171 -16.29 -8.74 9.93
CA ALA A 171 -14.91 -8.33 10.03
C ALA A 171 -14.65 -7.46 11.26
N ILE A 172 -15.53 -6.49 11.55
CA ILE A 172 -15.43 -5.66 12.76
C ILE A 172 -15.58 -6.52 14.02
N TYR A 173 -16.54 -7.44 14.05
CA TYR A 173 -16.74 -8.35 15.16
C TYR A 173 -15.49 -9.22 15.39
N ASN A 174 -14.92 -9.77 14.33
CA ASN A 174 -13.71 -10.61 14.40
C ASN A 174 -12.46 -9.84 14.83
N LEU A 175 -12.33 -8.56 14.48
CA LEU A 175 -11.20 -7.73 14.92
C LEU A 175 -11.37 -7.20 16.36
N SER A 176 -12.60 -6.95 16.80
CA SER A 176 -12.88 -6.36 18.11
C SER A 176 -12.95 -7.39 19.25
N THR A 177 -13.39 -8.62 18.94
CA THR A 177 -13.61 -9.67 19.96
C THR A 177 -12.44 -10.63 20.14
N LYS A 178 -11.44 -10.58 19.26
CA LYS A 178 -10.29 -11.49 19.30
C LYS A 178 -9.02 -10.75 19.75
N TYR A 179 -8.11 -11.50 20.35
CA TYR A 179 -6.78 -10.98 20.69
C TYR A 179 -5.99 -10.77 19.40
N LEU A 180 -5.27 -9.65 19.33
CA LEU A 180 -4.40 -9.32 18.20
C LEU A 180 -2.97 -9.15 18.69
N HIS A 181 -2.00 -9.58 17.88
CA HIS A 181 -0.63 -9.10 18.03
C HIS A 181 -0.46 -7.80 17.25
N ILE A 182 0.08 -6.78 17.89
CA ILE A 182 0.52 -5.52 17.27
C ILE A 182 2.00 -5.64 16.99
N TYR A 183 2.36 -5.57 15.71
CA TYR A 183 3.74 -5.51 15.27
C TYR A 183 4.08 -4.04 15.06
N GLN A 184 4.92 -3.49 15.93
CA GLN A 184 5.38 -2.12 15.85
C GLN A 184 6.80 -2.06 15.31
N ILE A 185 7.00 -1.31 14.23
CA ILE A 185 8.32 -1.08 13.65
C ILE A 185 8.74 0.35 13.94
N SER A 186 9.88 0.46 14.62
CA SER A 186 10.48 1.74 14.98
C SER A 186 11.81 1.93 14.25
N VAL A 187 12.06 3.17 13.82
CA VAL A 187 13.28 3.59 13.13
C VAL A 187 13.98 4.70 13.88
N CYS A 188 15.31 4.75 13.72
CA CYS A 188 16.12 5.81 14.30
C CYS A 188 16.89 6.51 13.19
N ARG A 189 16.88 7.84 13.20
CA ARG A 189 17.69 8.66 12.26
C ARG A 189 19.14 8.76 12.72
N ASN A 190 20.04 8.99 11.77
CA ASN A 190 21.40 9.43 12.06
C ASN A 190 21.37 10.91 12.44
N SER A 191 21.18 11.23 13.71
CA SER A 191 21.22 12.62 14.18
C SER A 191 22.66 13.04 14.50
N THR A 192 23.13 14.13 13.89
CA THR A 192 24.29 14.90 14.37
C THR A 192 23.93 15.84 15.53
N PHE A 193 22.63 16.02 15.81
CA PHE A 193 22.12 16.94 16.82
C PHE A 193 22.08 16.31 18.23
N LYS A 194 22.54 17.08 19.23
CA LYS A 194 22.87 16.66 20.61
C LYS A 194 21.71 16.17 21.50
N LYS A 195 20.48 16.04 21.00
CA LYS A 195 19.35 15.45 21.76
C LYS A 195 19.14 14.04 21.24
N GLY A 196 19.28 13.08 22.17
CA GLY A 196 19.39 11.65 21.90
C GLY A 196 18.49 11.13 20.79
N SER A 197 19.07 10.27 19.95
CA SER A 197 18.41 9.61 18.84
C SER A 197 17.34 8.64 19.37
N GLN A 198 16.14 9.15 19.63
CA GLN A 198 14.99 8.33 20.04
C GLN A 198 14.45 7.61 18.80
N ALA A 199 14.05 6.35 18.99
CA ALA A 199 13.36 5.62 17.93
C ALA A 199 11.95 6.20 17.75
N GLU A 200 11.57 6.47 16.51
CA GLU A 200 10.26 6.93 16.09
C GLU A 200 9.52 5.74 15.47
N GLU A 201 8.21 5.61 15.72
CA GLU A 201 7.39 4.60 15.05
C GLU A 201 7.32 4.93 13.54
N LEU A 202 7.72 3.96 12.72
CA LEU A 202 7.61 4.05 11.27
C LEU A 202 6.24 3.55 10.80
N LEU A 203 5.84 2.38 11.30
CA LEU A 203 4.57 1.75 10.99
C LEU A 203 4.22 0.71 12.05
N SER A 204 2.92 0.44 12.17
CA SER A 204 2.38 -0.69 12.92
C SER A 204 1.33 -1.41 12.08
N PHE A 205 1.19 -2.70 12.33
CA PHE A 205 0.14 -3.55 11.75
C PHE A 205 -0.23 -4.66 12.73
N THR A 206 -1.37 -5.31 12.50
CA THR A 206 -1.90 -6.33 13.40
C THR A 206 -2.00 -7.70 12.74
N ALA A 207 -2.00 -8.76 13.55
CA ALA A 207 -2.33 -10.11 13.15
C ALA A 207 -3.18 -10.79 14.24
N PRO A 208 -4.22 -11.59 13.87
CA PRO A 208 -4.96 -12.37 14.86
C PRO A 208 -4.04 -13.30 15.64
N TYR A 209 -4.22 -13.36 16.96
CA TYR A 209 -3.35 -14.13 17.87
C TYR A 209 -3.26 -15.61 17.49
N ASN A 210 -4.38 -16.20 17.07
CA ASN A 210 -4.44 -17.59 16.62
C ASN A 210 -3.63 -17.85 15.32
N LEU A 211 -3.32 -16.80 14.55
CA LEU A 211 -2.54 -16.87 13.31
C LEU A 211 -1.10 -16.37 13.48
N SER A 212 -0.76 -15.81 14.64
CA SER A 212 0.57 -15.31 14.99
C SER A 212 0.94 -15.89 16.36
N THR A 213 1.61 -17.04 16.38
CA THR A 213 1.96 -17.74 17.63
C THR A 213 3.42 -17.55 18.03
N ARG A 214 4.26 -17.10 17.09
CA ARG A 214 5.71 -16.93 17.25
C ARG A 214 6.15 -15.47 17.28
N GLY A 215 5.22 -14.52 17.19
CA GLY A 215 5.50 -13.08 17.26
C GLY A 215 6.53 -12.65 16.21
N SER A 216 7.64 -12.06 16.65
CA SER A 216 8.72 -11.59 15.76
C SER A 216 9.50 -12.72 15.06
N ASN A 217 9.33 -13.97 15.51
CA ASN A 217 9.99 -15.14 14.94
C ASN A 217 9.15 -15.85 13.87
N GLU A 218 7.98 -15.30 13.52
CA GLU A 218 7.21 -15.77 12.37
C GLU A 218 8.04 -15.61 11.09
N GLN A 219 7.98 -16.60 10.19
CA GLN A 219 8.78 -16.56 8.95
C GLN A 219 8.49 -15.31 8.11
N TRP A 220 7.22 -14.93 8.02
CA TRP A 220 6.79 -13.72 7.33
C TRP A 220 7.27 -12.44 8.03
N ALA A 221 7.30 -12.41 9.36
CA ALA A 221 7.76 -11.25 10.12
C ALA A 221 9.28 -11.05 9.96
N VAL A 222 10.03 -12.15 9.99
CA VAL A 222 11.49 -12.16 9.75
C VAL A 222 11.81 -11.71 8.33
N SER A 223 11.13 -12.28 7.32
CA SER A 223 11.34 -11.91 5.92
C SER A 223 10.97 -10.45 5.66
N PHE A 224 9.86 -9.97 6.23
CA PHE A 224 9.45 -8.58 6.14
C PHE A 224 10.49 -7.64 6.77
N LEU A 225 10.97 -7.97 7.97
CA LEU A 225 12.00 -7.19 8.66
C LEU A 225 13.32 -7.17 7.88
N ALA A 226 13.71 -8.29 7.28
CA ALA A 226 14.90 -8.38 6.42
C ALA A 226 14.76 -7.49 5.17
N HIS A 227 13.61 -7.52 4.51
CA HIS A 227 13.31 -6.64 3.37
C HIS A 227 13.40 -5.15 3.74
N MET A 228 12.81 -4.77 4.89
CA MET A 228 12.89 -3.39 5.36
C MET A 228 14.32 -2.97 5.71
N ARG A 229 15.12 -3.87 6.30
CA ARG A 229 16.54 -3.61 6.57
C ARG A 229 17.34 -3.41 5.28
N ALA A 230 17.10 -4.22 4.25
CA ALA A 230 17.73 -4.04 2.95
C ALA A 230 17.37 -2.70 2.31
N LYS A 231 16.12 -2.21 2.47
CA LYS A 231 15.73 -0.86 2.07
C LYS A 231 16.43 0.22 2.90
N LEU A 232 16.56 0.02 4.21
CA LEU A 232 17.25 0.95 5.10
C LEU A 232 18.74 1.10 4.75
N GLU A 233 19.42 0.00 4.40
CA GLU A 233 20.82 -0.01 4.01
C GLU A 233 21.10 0.88 2.79
N ARG A 234 20.18 0.92 1.82
CA ARG A 234 20.26 1.84 0.67
C ARG A 234 20.24 3.32 1.07
N CYS A 235 19.74 3.62 2.27
CA CYS A 235 19.63 4.95 2.84
C CYS A 235 20.37 5.07 4.18
N ALA A 236 21.45 4.31 4.39
CA ALA A 236 22.21 4.25 5.64
C ALA A 236 22.83 5.60 6.05
N TYR A 237 22.88 6.58 5.16
CA TYR A 237 23.27 7.95 5.49
C TYR A 237 22.21 8.67 6.35
N ALA A 238 20.92 8.36 6.14
CA ALA A 238 19.81 9.01 6.85
C ALA A 238 19.35 8.21 8.08
N TRP A 239 19.43 6.88 8.02
CA TRP A 239 18.86 5.99 9.02
C TRP A 239 19.93 5.14 9.71
N LYS A 240 19.78 4.96 11.02
CA LYS A 240 20.72 4.25 11.89
C LYS A 240 20.36 2.79 12.09
N PHE A 241 19.13 2.53 12.53
CA PHE A 241 18.65 1.19 12.80
C PHE A 241 17.13 1.12 12.65
N LEU A 242 16.64 -0.11 12.52
CA LEU A 242 15.23 -0.46 12.52
C LEU A 242 15.00 -1.65 13.45
N LYS A 243 13.97 -1.55 14.30
CA LYS A 243 13.58 -2.55 15.29
C LYS A 243 12.11 -2.90 15.10
N MET A 244 11.77 -4.16 15.32
CA MET A 244 10.40 -4.64 15.42
C MET A 244 10.14 -5.12 16.84
N GLU A 245 9.03 -4.70 17.41
CA GLU A 245 8.48 -5.15 18.68
C GLU A 245 7.10 -5.75 18.43
N VAL A 246 6.71 -6.71 19.27
CA VAL A 246 5.42 -7.37 19.17
C VAL A 246 4.75 -7.29 20.53
N ASP A 247 3.62 -6.62 20.57
CA ASP A 247 2.80 -6.44 21.75
C ASP A 247 1.45 -7.13 21.57
N GLU A 248 0.79 -7.42 22.69
CA GLU A 248 -0.56 -7.99 22.69
C GLU A 248 -1.60 -6.89 22.83
N CYS A 249 -2.61 -6.93 21.96
CA CYS A 249 -3.80 -6.11 22.06
C CYS A 249 -4.97 -6.98 22.52
N HIS A 250 -5.54 -6.60 23.66
CA HIS A 250 -6.71 -7.26 24.20
C HIS A 250 -7.96 -6.90 23.40
N PRO A 251 -8.94 -7.81 23.31
CA PRO A 251 -10.24 -7.52 22.71
C PRO A 251 -10.83 -6.23 23.29
N GLN A 252 -11.18 -5.30 22.40
CA GLN A 252 -11.90 -4.09 22.76
C GLN A 252 -13.25 -4.15 22.07
N ALA A 253 -14.31 -4.35 22.86
CA ALA A 253 -15.66 -4.32 22.34
C ALA A 253 -15.93 -2.95 21.69
N ILE A 254 -16.01 -2.92 20.37
CA ILE A 254 -16.46 -1.75 19.64
C ILE A 254 -17.98 -1.78 19.72
N VAL A 255 -18.55 -0.88 20.53
CA VAL A 255 -20.00 -0.63 20.51
C VAL A 255 -20.27 0.16 19.23
N LEU A 256 -20.82 -0.52 18.22
CA LEU A 256 -21.30 0.08 16.97
C LEU A 256 -22.59 0.87 17.22
#